data_AF-A0A0B4HM98-F1
#
_entry.id   AF-A0A0B4HM98-F1
#
_cell.length_a   1.000
_cell.length_b   1.000
_cell.length_c   1.000
_cell.angle_alpha   90.00
_cell.angle_beta   90.00
_cell.angle_gamma   90.00
#
_symmetry.space_group_name_H-M   'P 1'
#
loop_
_entity.id
_entity.type
_entity.pdbx_description
1 polymer ?
#
loop_
_entity_poly.entity_id
_entity_poly.type
_entity_poly.pdbx_seq_one_letter_code
_entity_poly.pdbx_strand_id
1 'polypeptide(L)'
;MTQHTSQHISLTTTIVFILVLLLAFFPNLFHSIWTLPFTLISSFHSSSKGYTGTGTMTWFQKQFTLPAKSRGSYLITDQVVSNLPEIRNYKVGLLNLFVQHTSCALSLNENWDEDVRADMSDALDRIAPAEGPKGEALYRHE
;
A
#
# COMPACT_ATOMS: atom_id res chain seq x y z
N MET A 1 46.57 6.28 76.87
CA MET A 1 45.97 7.41 76.13
C MET A 1 45.92 6.99 74.66
N THR A 2 44.80 6.41 74.23
CA THR A 2 44.62 5.80 72.91
C THR A 2 44.45 6.89 71.85
N GLN A 3 45.43 7.06 70.97
CA GLN A 3 45.32 7.97 69.82
C GLN A 3 44.42 7.35 68.76
N HIS A 4 43.30 8.01 68.49
CA HIS A 4 42.38 7.67 67.40
C HIS A 4 42.95 8.26 66.10
N THR A 5 43.51 7.42 65.23
CA THR A 5 43.97 7.83 63.90
C THR A 5 42.77 8.03 62.97
N SER A 6 42.47 9.29 62.63
CA SER A 6 41.45 9.61 61.61
C SER A 6 42.04 9.38 60.22
N GLN A 7 41.53 8.39 59.49
CA GLN A 7 41.91 8.16 58.10
C GLN A 7 41.12 9.10 57.19
N HIS A 8 41.80 10.08 56.60
CA HIS A 8 41.24 10.90 55.53
C HIS A 8 41.35 10.16 54.19
N ILE A 9 40.21 9.82 53.59
CA ILE A 9 40.14 9.25 52.24
C ILE A 9 40.50 10.36 51.24
N SER A 10 41.51 10.12 50.41
CA SER A 10 41.92 11.06 49.35
C SER A 10 40.82 11.22 48.30
N LEU A 11 40.60 12.46 47.84
CA LEU A 11 39.63 12.80 46.78
C LEU A 11 39.83 11.95 45.51
N THR A 12 41.08 11.67 45.17
CA THR A 12 41.42 10.84 44.00
C THR A 12 40.91 9.41 44.17
N THR A 13 41.00 8.86 45.38
CA THR A 13 40.52 7.51 45.69
C THR A 13 39.00 7.44 45.62
N THR A 14 38.30 8.47 46.09
CA THR A 14 36.83 8.57 45.96
C THR A 14 36.40 8.68 44.50
N ILE A 15 37.10 9.48 43.68
CA ILE A 15 36.80 9.59 42.25
C ILE A 15 37.00 8.26 41.52
N VAL A 16 38.12 7.58 41.77
CA VAL A 16 38.40 6.27 41.15
C VAL A 16 37.35 5.24 41.58
N PHE A 17 36.98 5.22 42.86
CA PHE A 17 35.94 4.30 43.35
C PHE A 17 34.57 4.57 42.70
N ILE A 18 34.18 5.84 42.56
CA ILE A 18 32.93 6.22 41.87
C ILE A 18 32.97 5.80 40.39
N LEU A 19 34.10 5.99 39.70
CA LEU A 19 34.24 5.56 38.30
C LEU A 19 34.13 4.04 38.14
N VAL A 20 34.74 3.26 39.03
CA VAL A 20 34.60 1.80 39.04
C VAL A 20 33.15 1.38 39.30
N LEU A 21 32.47 2.04 40.24
CA LEU A 21 31.07 1.76 40.57
C LEU A 21 30.14 2.12 39.40
N LEU A 22 30.38 3.23 38.71
CA LEU A 22 29.61 3.63 37.52
C LEU A 22 29.78 2.63 36.37
N LEU A 23 31.00 2.14 36.11
CA LEU A 23 31.25 1.13 35.09
C LEU A 23 30.60 -0.22 35.46
N ALA A 24 30.62 -0.61 36.73
CA ALA A 24 30.04 -1.86 37.19
C ALA A 24 28.50 -1.86 37.19
N PHE A 25 27.87 -0.74 37.57
CA PHE A 25 26.41 -0.66 37.68
C PHE A 25 25.71 -0.15 36.41
N PHE A 26 26.43 0.55 35.52
CA PHE A 26 25.86 1.15 34.30
C PHE A 26 26.68 0.84 33.04
N PRO A 27 26.84 -0.43 32.65
CA PRO A 27 27.60 -0.83 31.46
C PRO A 27 27.06 -0.23 30.14
N ASN A 28 25.75 0.02 30.07
CA ASN A 28 25.10 0.63 28.90
C ASN A 28 25.47 2.12 28.70
N LEU A 29 25.81 2.84 29.78
CA LEU A 29 26.22 4.25 29.70
C LEU A 29 27.59 4.37 29.03
N PHE A 30 28.50 3.45 29.35
CA PHE A 30 29.82 3.36 28.71
C PHE A 30 29.70 3.07 27.20
N HIS A 31 28.83 2.15 26.81
CA HIS A 31 28.55 1.88 25.39
C HIS A 31 28.01 3.10 24.65
N SER A 32 27.13 3.89 25.28
CA SER A 32 26.57 5.10 24.68
C SER A 32 27.64 6.16 24.46
N ILE A 33 28.52 6.39 25.45
CA ILE A 33 29.63 7.35 25.35
C ILE A 33 30.67 6.91 24.31
N TRP A 34 30.95 5.61 24.22
CA TRP A 34 31.91 5.07 23.26
C TRP A 34 31.40 5.07 21.81
N THR A 35 30.10 4.96 21.59
CA THR A 35 29.50 4.90 20.23
C THR A 35 29.12 6.27 19.67
N LEU A 36 28.97 7.30 20.51
CA LEU A 36 28.69 8.69 20.13
C LEU A 36 29.63 9.31 19.07
N PRO A 37 30.96 9.12 19.08
CA PRO A 37 31.81 9.69 18.02
C PRO A 37 31.57 9.05 16.64
N PHE A 38 31.14 7.78 16.60
CA PHE A 38 30.85 7.08 15.33
C PHE A 38 29.49 7.48 14.73
N THR A 39 28.51 7.87 15.55
CA THR A 39 27.21 8.34 15.06
C THR A 39 27.24 9.80 14.57
N LEU A 40 28.21 10.59 15.00
CA LEU A 40 28.43 11.95 14.47
C LEU A 40 29.12 11.95 13.11
N ILE A 41 29.98 10.97 12.82
CA ILE A 41 30.70 10.85 11.53
C ILE A 41 29.75 10.42 10.39
N SER A 42 28.63 9.75 10.68
CA SER A 42 27.64 9.38 9.66
C SER A 42 26.80 10.57 9.14
N SER A 43 27.04 11.79 9.63
CA SER A 43 26.36 13.01 9.16
C SER A 43 26.91 13.60 7.85
N PHE A 44 27.78 12.91 7.12
CA PHE A 44 27.98 13.22 5.69
C PHE A 44 26.80 12.71 4.85
N HIS A 45 25.64 13.33 5.07
CA HIS A 45 24.51 13.23 4.16
C HIS A 45 24.90 13.92 2.85
N SER A 46 25.27 13.09 1.88
CA SER A 46 25.18 13.44 0.48
C SER A 46 23.79 14.05 0.23
N SER A 47 23.74 15.25 -0.35
CA SER A 47 22.52 15.82 -0.90
C SER A 47 22.12 15.01 -2.13
N SER A 48 21.71 13.75 -1.92
CA SER A 48 20.79 13.13 -2.85
C SER A 48 19.48 13.88 -2.66
N LYS A 49 18.84 14.28 -3.76
CA LYS A 49 17.40 14.49 -3.77
C LYS A 49 16.80 13.14 -3.38
N GLY A 50 16.67 12.92 -2.09
CA GLY A 50 16.05 11.75 -1.52
C GLY A 50 14.61 11.78 -1.99
N TYR A 51 14.29 10.92 -2.96
CA TYR A 51 12.95 10.39 -3.03
C TYR A 51 12.71 9.75 -1.65
N THR A 52 12.02 10.46 -0.77
CA THR A 52 11.44 9.89 0.45
C THR A 52 10.28 8.99 0.06
N GLY A 53 10.58 7.99 -0.77
CA GLY A 53 9.69 6.90 -1.08
C GLY A 53 9.96 5.81 -0.06
N THR A 54 9.63 6.05 1.21
CA THR A 54 9.00 4.97 1.97
C THR A 54 7.70 4.71 1.24
N GLY A 55 7.76 3.92 0.17
CA GLY A 55 6.61 3.56 -0.64
C GLY A 55 5.71 2.71 0.24
N THR A 56 4.86 3.35 1.03
CA THR A 56 3.63 2.73 1.48
C THR A 56 2.95 2.25 0.21
N MET A 57 2.99 0.94 -0.03
CA MET A 57 2.21 0.34 -1.11
C MET A 57 0.75 0.54 -0.73
N THR A 58 0.18 1.66 -1.17
CA THR A 58 -1.18 2.05 -0.86
C THR A 58 -2.10 1.19 -1.71
N TRP A 59 -2.54 0.05 -1.17
CA TRP A 59 -3.64 -0.71 -1.74
C TRP A 59 -4.96 -0.04 -1.36
N PHE A 60 -5.84 0.16 -2.35
CA PHE A 60 -7.15 0.77 -2.17
C PHE A 60 -8.21 -0.12 -2.80
N GLN A 61 -9.31 -0.34 -2.09
CA GLN A 61 -10.45 -1.10 -2.57
C GLN A 61 -11.72 -0.30 -2.32
N LYS A 62 -12.57 -0.22 -3.35
CA LYS A 62 -13.83 0.51 -3.30
C LYS A 62 -14.89 -0.29 -4.04
N GLN A 63 -16.08 -0.33 -3.47
CA GLN A 63 -17.26 -0.88 -4.11
C GLN A 63 -18.16 0.28 -4.55
N PHE A 64 -18.67 0.21 -5.78
CA PHE A 64 -19.63 1.15 -6.31
C PHE A 64 -20.62 0.42 -7.23
N THR A 65 -21.75 1.05 -7.51
CA THR A 65 -22.84 0.47 -8.29
C THR A 65 -22.93 1.16 -9.64
N LEU A 66 -23.12 0.36 -10.70
CA LEU A 66 -23.39 0.85 -12.04
C LEU A 66 -24.92 0.97 -12.25
N PRO A 67 -25.40 1.93 -13.05
CA PRO A 67 -26.81 2.03 -13.39
C PRO A 67 -27.28 0.80 -14.16
N ALA A 68 -28.50 0.34 -13.88
CA ALA A 68 -29.10 -0.76 -14.60
C ALA A 68 -29.27 -0.42 -16.09
N LYS A 69 -28.95 -1.39 -16.94
CA LYS A 69 -29.13 -1.31 -18.39
C LYS A 69 -29.84 -2.57 -18.88
N SER A 70 -30.54 -2.44 -20.00
CA SER A 70 -31.09 -3.59 -20.73
C SER A 70 -29.97 -4.47 -21.28
N ARG A 71 -30.31 -5.61 -21.90
CA ARG A 71 -29.33 -6.46 -22.61
C ARG A 71 -28.58 -5.64 -23.66
N GLY A 72 -27.25 -5.82 -23.72
CA GLY A 72 -26.38 -5.20 -24.71
C GLY A 72 -25.00 -4.85 -24.17
N SER A 73 -24.17 -4.25 -25.04
CA SER A 73 -22.82 -3.80 -24.70
C SER A 73 -22.76 -2.28 -24.47
N TYR A 74 -22.24 -1.87 -23.31
CA TYR A 74 -22.19 -0.46 -22.88
C TYR A 74 -20.80 -0.04 -22.46
N LEU A 75 -20.45 1.21 -22.76
CA LEU A 75 -19.22 1.83 -22.28
C LEU A 75 -19.43 2.29 -20.84
N ILE A 76 -18.59 1.79 -19.94
CA ILE A 76 -18.63 2.13 -18.51
C ILE A 76 -17.38 2.88 -18.04
N THR A 77 -16.46 3.21 -18.95
CA THR A 77 -15.16 3.84 -18.62
C THR A 77 -15.34 5.10 -17.77
N ASP A 78 -16.24 6.00 -18.18
CA ASP A 78 -16.49 7.25 -17.44
C ASP A 78 -17.07 7.00 -16.04
N GLN A 79 -17.93 5.98 -15.93
CA GLN A 79 -18.52 5.58 -14.64
C GLN A 79 -17.44 5.00 -13.72
N VAL A 80 -16.51 4.20 -14.24
CA VAL A 80 -15.39 3.66 -13.46
C VAL A 80 -14.44 4.79 -13.01
N VAL A 81 -14.05 5.69 -13.92
CA VAL A 81 -13.10 6.79 -13.63
C VAL A 81 -13.70 7.83 -12.68
N SER A 82 -14.99 8.13 -12.79
CA SER A 82 -15.69 9.04 -11.86
C SER A 82 -15.83 8.45 -10.46
N ASN A 83 -16.08 7.14 -10.35
CA ASN A 83 -16.19 6.47 -9.05
C ASN A 83 -14.84 6.19 -8.39
N LEU A 84 -13.75 6.14 -9.17
CA LEU A 84 -12.39 5.88 -8.69
C LEU A 84 -11.44 7.07 -8.95
N PRO A 85 -11.67 8.27 -8.40
CA PRO A 85 -10.76 9.41 -8.59
C PRO A 85 -9.35 9.15 -8.03
N GLU A 86 -9.22 8.20 -7.11
CA GLU A 86 -7.98 7.84 -6.42
C GLU A 86 -6.93 7.27 -7.40
N ILE A 87 -7.34 6.72 -8.56
CA ILE A 87 -6.41 6.21 -9.59
C ILE A 87 -5.43 7.28 -10.08
N ARG A 88 -5.81 8.57 -10.01
CA ARG A 88 -4.96 9.70 -10.43
C ARG A 88 -3.76 9.91 -9.51
N ASN A 89 -3.80 9.38 -8.29
CA ASN A 89 -2.71 9.48 -7.32
C ASN A 89 -1.59 8.45 -7.61
N TYR A 90 -1.85 7.46 -8.48
CA TYR A 90 -0.89 6.42 -8.82
C TYR A 90 -0.22 6.72 -10.16
N LYS A 91 1.11 6.76 -10.17
CA LYS A 91 1.88 6.85 -11.42
C LYS A 91 1.92 5.52 -12.17
N VAL A 92 2.06 4.42 -11.42
CA VAL A 92 2.07 3.04 -11.90
C VAL A 92 1.36 2.20 -10.85
N GLY A 93 0.49 1.29 -11.27
CA GLY A 93 -0.27 0.42 -10.38
C GLY A 93 -1.00 -0.69 -11.13
N LEU A 94 -1.71 -1.53 -10.38
CA LEU A 94 -2.58 -2.57 -10.91
C LEU A 94 -4.02 -2.25 -10.51
N LEU A 95 -4.92 -2.23 -11.49
CA LEU A 95 -6.36 -2.09 -11.27
C LEU A 95 -7.03 -3.44 -11.49
N ASN A 96 -7.69 -3.95 -10.45
CA ASN A 96 -8.54 -5.13 -10.54
C ASN A 96 -10.01 -4.70 -10.49
N LEU A 97 -10.75 -4.93 -11.57
CA LEU A 97 -12.19 -4.70 -11.62
C LEU A 97 -12.91 -6.03 -11.50
N PHE A 98 -13.75 -6.17 -10.48
CA PHE A 98 -14.55 -7.37 -10.25
C PHE A 98 -16.03 -7.02 -10.25
N VAL A 99 -16.79 -7.66 -11.13
CA VAL A 99 -18.25 -7.52 -11.19
C VAL A 99 -18.89 -8.60 -10.35
N GLN A 100 -19.62 -8.17 -9.32
CA GLN A 100 -20.33 -9.05 -8.38
C GLN A 100 -21.73 -9.41 -8.91
N HIS A 101 -21.80 -9.92 -10.15
CA HIS A 101 -23.07 -10.29 -10.79
C HIS A 101 -22.87 -11.53 -11.67
N THR A 102 -23.92 -12.35 -11.81
CA THR A 102 -23.87 -13.60 -12.59
C THR A 102 -24.32 -13.43 -14.03
N SER A 103 -25.09 -12.38 -14.34
CA SER A 103 -25.67 -12.14 -15.68
C SER A 103 -24.99 -11.02 -16.48
N CYS A 104 -23.87 -10.47 -16.00
CA CYS A 104 -23.08 -9.50 -16.76
C CYS A 104 -21.57 -9.73 -16.57
N ALA A 105 -20.79 -9.33 -17.55
CA ALA A 105 -19.33 -9.44 -17.56
C ALA A 105 -18.68 -8.12 -17.99
N LEU A 106 -17.40 -7.97 -17.67
CA LEU A 106 -16.57 -6.88 -18.19
C LEU A 106 -15.80 -7.38 -19.41
N SER A 107 -15.83 -6.60 -20.48
CA SER A 107 -14.94 -6.76 -21.62
C SER A 107 -14.12 -5.48 -21.80
N LEU A 108 -12.88 -5.65 -22.27
CA LEU A 108 -12.05 -4.56 -22.73
C LEU A 108 -12.00 -4.64 -24.25
N ASN A 109 -12.41 -3.57 -24.91
CA ASN A 109 -12.42 -3.48 -26.36
C ASN A 109 -12.02 -2.07 -26.81
N GLU A 110 -11.77 -1.91 -28.11
CA GLU A 110 -11.57 -0.58 -28.69
C GLU A 110 -12.86 0.26 -28.58
N ASN A 111 -12.67 1.57 -28.39
CA ASN A 111 -13.74 2.55 -28.32
C ASN A 111 -13.55 3.61 -29.42
N TRP A 112 -13.46 3.15 -30.67
CA TRP A 112 -13.25 4.01 -31.83
C TRP A 112 -14.55 4.26 -32.61
N ASP A 113 -15.40 3.24 -32.72
CA ASP A 113 -16.64 3.29 -33.49
C ASP A 113 -17.82 2.79 -32.66
N GLU A 114 -18.99 3.41 -32.83
CA GLU A 114 -20.23 2.95 -32.22
C GLU A 114 -20.63 1.57 -32.76
N ASP A 115 -20.25 1.25 -34.00
CA ASP A 115 -20.53 -0.02 -34.66
C ASP A 115 -19.90 -1.20 -33.91
N VAL A 116 -18.74 -1.02 -33.26
CA VAL A 116 -18.10 -2.08 -32.45
C VAL A 116 -19.01 -2.57 -31.33
N ARG A 117 -19.85 -1.68 -30.77
CA ARG A 117 -20.79 -2.05 -29.70
C ARG A 117 -21.98 -2.84 -30.25
N ALA A 118 -22.46 -2.48 -31.44
CA ALA A 118 -23.51 -3.20 -32.13
C ALA A 118 -23.02 -4.59 -32.53
N ASP A 119 -21.86 -4.67 -33.19
CA ASP A 119 -21.24 -5.93 -33.61
C ASP A 119 -20.99 -6.89 -32.45
N MET A 120 -20.53 -6.38 -31.31
CA MET A 120 -20.36 -7.20 -30.10
C MET A 120 -21.69 -7.73 -29.57
N SER A 121 -22.73 -6.91 -29.60
CA SER A 121 -24.07 -7.32 -29.14
C SER A 121 -24.66 -8.37 -30.09
N ASP A 122 -24.53 -8.17 -31.40
CA ASP A 122 -24.96 -9.10 -32.44
C ASP A 122 -24.19 -10.42 -32.40
N ALA A 123 -22.87 -10.36 -32.13
CA ALA A 123 -22.05 -11.55 -31.97
C ALA A 123 -22.51 -12.38 -30.76
N LEU A 124 -22.79 -11.73 -29.62
CA LEU A 124 -23.30 -12.41 -28.43
C LEU A 124 -24.70 -12.99 -28.66
N ASP A 125 -25.57 -12.26 -29.35
CA ASP A 125 -26.91 -12.72 -29.71
C ASP A 125 -26.87 -13.91 -30.67
N ARG A 126 -25.83 -14.01 -31.53
CA ARG A 126 -25.61 -15.17 -32.39
C ARG A 126 -25.03 -16.38 -31.64
N ILE A 127 -24.16 -16.16 -30.66
CA ILE A 127 -23.51 -17.22 -29.88
C ILE A 127 -24.47 -17.83 -28.85
N ALA A 128 -25.24 -16.98 -28.17
CA ALA A 128 -26.18 -17.36 -27.12
C ALA A 128 -27.52 -16.62 -27.32
N PRO A 129 -28.32 -17.06 -28.32
CA PRO A 129 -29.60 -16.44 -28.62
C PRO A 129 -30.58 -16.66 -27.46
N ALA A 130 -31.40 -15.65 -27.16
CA ALA A 130 -32.42 -15.75 -26.12
C ALA A 130 -33.51 -16.80 -26.47
N GLU A 131 -33.86 -16.85 -27.75
CA GLU A 131 -34.97 -17.64 -28.27
C GLU A 131 -34.53 -18.39 -29.54
N GLY A 132 -35.26 -19.46 -29.86
CA GLY A 132 -34.99 -20.28 -31.01
C GLY A 132 -35.43 -19.61 -32.31
N PRO A 133 -35.10 -20.23 -33.47
CA PRO A 133 -35.49 -19.70 -34.77
C PRO A 133 -37.00 -19.44 -34.93
N LYS A 134 -37.84 -20.09 -34.12
CA LYS A 134 -39.29 -19.92 -34.11
C LYS A 134 -39.83 -19.22 -32.86
N GLY A 135 -38.97 -18.58 -32.07
CA GLY A 135 -39.35 -17.93 -30.80
C GLY A 135 -39.56 -18.91 -29.64
N GLU A 136 -39.05 -20.14 -29.76
CA GLU A 136 -39.14 -21.12 -28.66
C GLU A 136 -38.10 -20.86 -27.56
N ALA A 137 -38.44 -21.13 -26.31
CA ALA A 137 -37.51 -20.99 -25.19
C ALA A 137 -36.34 -22.00 -25.34
N LEU A 138 -35.11 -21.48 -25.49
CA LEU A 138 -33.91 -22.33 -25.60
C LEU A 138 -33.44 -22.87 -24.25
N TYR A 139 -33.59 -22.04 -23.20
CA TYR A 139 -33.05 -22.32 -21.89
C TYR A 139 -34.17 -22.71 -20.93
N ARG A 140 -33.84 -23.61 -19.99
CA ARG A 140 -34.76 -24.04 -18.92
C ARG A 140 -34.68 -23.16 -17.67
N HIS A 141 -33.66 -22.31 -17.61
CA HIS A 141 -33.47 -21.33 -16.56
C HIS A 141 -34.08 -20.01 -17.02
N GLU A 142 -35.11 -19.57 -16.31
CA GLU A 142 -35.69 -18.23 -16.41
C GLU A 142 -35.19 -17.32 -15.29
#